data_AF-A0A4Q3VQA6-F1
#
_entry.id   AF-A0A4Q3VQA6-F1
#
_cell.length_a   1.000
_cell.length_b   1.000
_cell.length_c   1.000
_cell.angle_alpha   90.00
_cell.angle_beta   90.00
_cell.angle_gamma   90.00
#
_symmetry.space_group_name_H-M   'P 1'
#
loop_
_entity.id
_entity.type
_entity.pdbx_description
1 polymer ?
#
loop_
_entity_poly.entity_id
_entity_poly.type
_entity_poly.pdbx_seq_one_letter_code
_entity_poly.pdbx_strand_id
1 'polypeptide(L)'
;TLEVSKLPNKVSFSAQIDSESVGVPNVVGLLEGSDPTLKEQIVGIGAHLDHMGKSGDTIFYGADDDGSGSAALLLTARALTTSSVKPKRSILFMAFCGEEMGLIGSGHYADNPIYPHSQMVAELQMDMVGRDSDGEQNGDSSRIDKASENTDTMRLVGSKRISTELDAMILRLNQHTGFKFKYDSEDVYTRSDHYNFAKNGIPIAFFFDGFHPDYHQPTDTVEKINFLKLTTTARLVYLTATELATRPAAPVKDVKQTKAE
;
A
#
# COMPACT_ATOMS: atom_id res chain seq x y z
N THR A 1 -16.47 23.86 4.63
CA THR A 1 -17.90 24.20 4.78
C THR A 1 -18.10 25.66 4.43
N LEU A 2 -18.74 25.96 3.30
CA LEU A 2 -19.17 27.33 2.99
C LEU A 2 -20.41 27.62 3.86
N GLU A 3 -20.28 28.46 4.89
CA GLU A 3 -21.46 28.99 5.59
C GLU A 3 -22.15 30.02 4.69
N VAL A 4 -23.19 29.57 3.99
CA VAL A 4 -24.00 30.37 3.05
C VAL A 4 -25.03 31.25 3.78
N SER A 5 -24.86 31.54 5.07
CA SER A 5 -25.94 32.13 5.88
C SER A 5 -26.00 33.66 5.89
N LYS A 6 -25.07 34.38 5.24
CA LYS A 6 -25.04 35.86 5.24
C LYS A 6 -24.56 36.55 3.95
N LEU A 7 -24.90 36.06 2.77
CA LEU A 7 -24.66 36.82 1.53
C LEU A 7 -25.98 37.39 0.99
N PRO A 8 -26.16 38.72 0.94
CA PRO A 8 -27.42 39.35 0.49
C PRO A 8 -27.62 39.30 -1.04
N ASN A 9 -26.70 38.69 -1.79
CA ASN A 9 -26.73 38.65 -3.25
C ASN A 9 -26.49 37.23 -3.76
N LYS A 10 -27.19 36.87 -4.85
CA LYS A 10 -26.96 35.63 -5.61
C LYS A 10 -25.49 35.58 -6.06
N VAL A 11 -24.77 34.54 -5.68
CA VAL A 11 -23.42 34.26 -6.20
C VAL A 11 -23.52 33.13 -7.21
N SER A 12 -23.00 33.35 -8.41
CA SER A 12 -22.87 32.33 -9.45
C SER A 12 -21.39 32.05 -9.70
N PHE A 13 -21.02 30.77 -9.70
CA PHE A 13 -19.69 30.32 -10.11
C PHE A 13 -19.82 29.61 -11.46
N SER A 14 -18.85 29.83 -12.34
CA SER A 14 -18.67 29.08 -13.58
C SER A 14 -17.25 28.53 -13.55
N ALA A 15 -17.13 27.22 -13.71
CA ALA A 15 -15.84 26.56 -13.89
C ALA A 15 -15.85 25.91 -15.27
N GLN A 16 -14.78 26.12 -16.02
CA GLN A 16 -14.51 25.37 -17.24
C GLN A 16 -13.61 24.20 -16.86
N ILE A 17 -14.05 22.98 -17.17
CA ILE A 17 -13.29 21.75 -16.94
C ILE A 17 -12.75 21.33 -18.30
N ASP A 18 -11.44 21.37 -18.46
CA ASP A 18 -10.76 20.77 -19.59
C ASP A 18 -10.30 19.37 -19.15
N SER A 19 -10.81 18.33 -19.81
CA SER A 19 -10.46 16.93 -19.53
C SER A 19 -9.69 16.33 -20.70
N GLU A 20 -8.55 15.72 -20.41
CA GLU A 20 -7.74 14.97 -21.39
C GLU A 20 -7.69 13.49 -21.00
N SER A 21 -7.73 12.59 -21.99
CA SER A 21 -7.49 11.17 -21.77
C SER A 21 -6.00 10.89 -21.89
N VAL A 22 -5.38 10.48 -20.77
CA VAL A 22 -3.96 10.12 -20.72
C VAL A 22 -3.87 8.62 -20.43
N GLY A 23 -3.10 7.90 -21.25
CA GLY A 23 -2.80 6.49 -21.01
C GLY A 23 -1.65 6.34 -20.02
N VAL A 24 -1.95 6.06 -18.76
CA VAL A 24 -0.95 5.72 -17.74
C VAL A 24 -1.14 4.25 -17.35
N PRO A 25 -0.14 3.38 -17.58
CA PRO A 25 -0.29 1.96 -17.29
C PRO A 25 0.10 1.63 -15.85
N ASN A 26 -0.63 0.71 -15.23
CA ASN A 26 -0.06 -0.11 -14.16
C ASN A 26 1.09 -0.94 -14.74
N VAL A 27 2.13 -1.20 -13.95
CA VAL A 27 3.21 -2.12 -14.30
C VAL A 27 3.08 -3.37 -13.46
N VAL A 28 2.97 -4.53 -14.11
CA VAL A 28 2.76 -5.81 -13.42
C VAL A 28 3.83 -6.82 -13.87
N GLY A 29 4.44 -7.51 -12.90
CA GLY A 29 5.45 -8.54 -13.13
C GLY A 29 5.12 -9.83 -12.40
N LEU A 30 5.27 -10.97 -13.07
CA LEU A 30 5.04 -12.29 -12.49
C LEU A 30 6.36 -13.02 -12.24
N LEU A 31 6.54 -13.50 -11.01
CA LEU A 31 7.48 -14.59 -10.71
C LEU A 31 6.69 -15.89 -10.63
N GLU A 32 6.80 -16.73 -11.65
CA GLU A 32 6.08 -18.01 -11.71
C GLU A 32 6.51 -18.95 -10.57
N GLY A 33 5.53 -19.58 -9.93
CA GLY A 33 5.73 -20.57 -8.89
C GLY A 33 6.34 -21.88 -9.42
N SER A 34 7.12 -22.53 -8.56
CA SER A 34 7.83 -23.77 -8.90
C SER A 34 6.98 -25.05 -8.77
N ASP A 35 5.84 -24.98 -8.08
CA ASP A 35 4.98 -26.15 -7.87
C ASP A 35 3.93 -26.27 -8.98
N PRO A 36 3.75 -27.44 -9.61
CA PRO A 36 2.85 -27.60 -10.76
C PRO A 36 1.38 -27.24 -10.50
N THR A 37 0.94 -27.26 -9.24
CA THR A 37 -0.45 -26.96 -8.86
C THR A 37 -0.55 -25.63 -8.14
N LEU A 38 0.34 -25.36 -7.18
CA LEU A 38 0.26 -24.14 -6.38
C LEU A 38 0.64 -22.88 -7.17
N LYS A 39 1.37 -23.00 -8.29
CA LYS A 39 1.71 -21.84 -9.14
C LYS A 39 0.50 -21.09 -9.71
N GLU A 40 -0.66 -21.74 -9.78
CA GLU A 40 -1.94 -21.12 -10.17
C GLU A 40 -2.56 -20.26 -9.05
N GLN A 41 -1.96 -20.27 -7.85
CA GLN A 41 -2.31 -19.38 -6.75
C GLN A 41 -1.32 -18.21 -6.71
N ILE A 42 -1.83 -17.02 -6.41
CA ILE A 42 -1.12 -15.75 -6.53
C ILE A 42 -0.97 -15.09 -5.17
N VAL A 43 0.26 -14.74 -4.81
CA VAL A 43 0.56 -13.76 -3.75
C VAL A 43 0.80 -12.41 -4.42
N GLY A 44 -0.05 -11.42 -4.14
CA GLY A 44 0.13 -10.05 -4.63
C GLY A 44 1.06 -9.24 -3.73
N ILE A 45 1.89 -8.39 -4.33
CA ILE A 45 2.68 -7.37 -3.63
C ILE A 45 2.52 -6.05 -4.40
N GLY A 46 1.96 -5.05 -3.74
CA GLY A 46 1.58 -3.77 -4.33
C GLY A 46 2.32 -2.56 -3.76
N ALA A 47 2.47 -1.53 -4.59
CA ALA A 47 2.80 -0.15 -4.23
C ALA A 47 2.31 0.78 -5.35
N HIS A 48 2.11 2.07 -5.10
CA HIS A 48 1.77 3.01 -6.16
C HIS A 48 3.00 3.74 -6.71
N LEU A 49 2.94 4.13 -7.98
CA LEU A 49 4.04 4.74 -8.74
C LEU A 49 3.92 6.26 -8.85
N ASP A 50 2.70 6.77 -8.67
CA ASP A 50 2.43 8.18 -8.81
C ASP A 50 2.72 8.96 -7.52
N HIS A 51 2.57 10.27 -7.65
CA HIS A 51 2.65 11.23 -6.57
C HIS A 51 1.81 12.43 -7.03
N MET A 52 1.62 13.42 -6.16
CA MET A 52 0.86 14.65 -6.45
C MET A 52 1.35 15.48 -7.67
N GLY A 53 2.47 15.13 -8.29
CA GLY A 53 2.96 15.73 -9.53
C GLY A 53 3.53 17.13 -9.35
N LYS A 54 3.17 18.04 -10.27
CA LYS A 54 3.62 19.43 -10.30
C LYS A 54 2.41 20.36 -10.32
N SER A 55 2.41 21.36 -9.43
CA SER A 55 1.41 22.44 -9.41
C SER A 55 2.09 23.79 -9.54
N GLY A 56 1.79 24.53 -10.61
CA GLY A 56 2.53 25.75 -10.95
C GLY A 56 4.02 25.45 -11.16
N ASP A 57 4.90 26.16 -10.45
CA ASP A 57 6.35 25.90 -10.46
C ASP A 57 6.81 24.93 -9.36
N THR A 58 5.89 24.45 -8.54
CA THR A 58 6.17 23.60 -7.38
C THR A 58 6.06 22.12 -7.74
N ILE A 59 7.11 21.35 -7.47
CA ILE A 59 7.12 19.90 -7.62
C ILE A 59 6.86 19.26 -6.26
N PHE A 60 5.96 18.29 -6.22
CA PHE A 60 5.70 17.43 -5.07
C PHE A 60 6.46 16.14 -5.34
N TYR A 61 7.55 15.88 -4.63
CA TYR A 61 8.50 14.85 -5.03
C TYR A 61 8.07 13.42 -4.68
N GLY A 62 7.15 13.24 -3.72
CA GLY A 62 6.61 11.93 -3.34
C GLY A 62 7.69 10.94 -2.92
N ALA A 63 8.72 11.40 -2.20
CA ALA A 63 9.84 10.56 -1.82
C ALA A 63 9.39 9.42 -0.88
N ASP A 64 8.49 9.72 0.05
CA ASP A 64 7.86 8.73 0.90
C ASP A 64 6.55 8.22 0.30
N ASP A 65 5.73 9.12 -0.25
CA ASP A 65 4.42 8.85 -0.85
C ASP A 65 4.42 8.98 -2.40
N ASP A 66 4.61 7.90 -3.17
CA ASP A 66 4.99 6.56 -2.69
C ASP A 66 6.31 6.04 -3.28
N GLY A 67 7.28 6.94 -3.41
CA GLY A 67 8.64 6.58 -3.78
C GLY A 67 9.25 5.51 -2.87
N SER A 68 8.89 5.52 -1.58
CA SER A 68 9.38 4.54 -0.60
C SER A 68 8.78 3.15 -0.79
N GLY A 69 7.46 3.04 -1.00
CA GLY A 69 6.76 1.77 -1.27
C GLY A 69 7.17 1.20 -2.61
N SER A 70 7.26 2.04 -3.64
CA SER A 70 7.80 1.67 -4.96
C SER A 70 9.23 1.11 -4.88
N ALA A 71 10.12 1.76 -4.12
CA ALA A 71 11.47 1.25 -3.91
C ALA A 71 11.47 -0.07 -3.13
N ALA A 72 10.62 -0.21 -2.10
CA ALA A 72 10.47 -1.44 -1.32
C ALA A 72 9.91 -2.60 -2.15
N LEU A 73 9.00 -2.34 -3.10
CA LEU A 73 8.50 -3.31 -4.08
C LEU A 73 9.63 -3.85 -4.95
N LEU A 74 10.46 -2.98 -5.52
CA LEU A 74 11.61 -3.38 -6.34
C LEU A 74 12.66 -4.16 -5.53
N LEU A 75 12.93 -3.76 -4.29
CA LEU A 75 13.84 -4.49 -3.39
C LEU A 75 13.31 -5.89 -3.08
N THR A 76 12.03 -6.00 -2.76
CA THR A 76 11.36 -7.28 -2.50
C THR A 76 11.37 -8.18 -3.72
N ALA A 77 11.06 -7.64 -4.91
CA ALA A 77 11.10 -8.37 -6.18
C ALA A 77 12.50 -8.89 -6.49
N ARG A 78 13.53 -8.05 -6.31
CA ARG A 78 14.94 -8.46 -6.47
C ARG A 78 15.31 -9.58 -5.49
N ALA A 79 14.92 -9.48 -4.22
CA ALA A 79 15.23 -10.50 -3.22
C ALA A 79 14.55 -11.85 -3.54
N LEU A 80 13.27 -11.85 -3.91
CA LEU A 80 12.53 -13.07 -4.27
C LEU A 80 13.07 -13.74 -5.54
N THR A 81 13.41 -12.96 -6.57
CA THR A 81 13.90 -13.51 -7.85
C THR A 81 15.32 -14.08 -7.73
N THR A 82 16.17 -13.47 -6.91
CA THR A 82 17.55 -13.92 -6.67
C THR A 82 17.69 -14.97 -5.57
N SER A 83 16.62 -15.22 -4.80
CA SER A 83 16.61 -16.28 -3.78
C SER A 83 16.84 -17.66 -4.38
N SER A 84 17.59 -18.50 -3.65
CA SER A 84 17.74 -19.92 -3.95
C SER A 84 16.48 -20.72 -3.61
N VAL A 85 15.65 -20.21 -2.70
CA VAL A 85 14.33 -20.78 -2.39
C VAL A 85 13.33 -20.27 -3.41
N LYS A 86 12.84 -21.16 -4.27
CA LYS A 86 11.81 -20.81 -5.25
C LYS A 86 10.42 -20.89 -4.59
N PRO A 87 9.58 -19.86 -4.75
CA PRO A 87 8.22 -19.90 -4.23
C PRO A 87 7.43 -21.03 -4.92
N LYS A 88 6.47 -21.65 -4.23
CA LYS A 88 5.60 -22.68 -4.81
C LYS A 88 4.42 -22.04 -5.54
N ARG A 89 3.81 -21.03 -4.93
CA ARG A 89 2.84 -20.12 -5.54
C ARG A 89 3.54 -19.09 -6.42
N SER A 90 2.83 -18.56 -7.41
CA SER A 90 3.34 -17.44 -8.17
C SER A 90 3.20 -16.14 -7.36
N ILE A 91 4.11 -15.20 -7.59
CA ILE A 91 4.10 -13.89 -6.94
C ILE A 91 3.88 -12.84 -8.03
N LEU A 92 2.89 -11.97 -7.81
CA LEU A 92 2.54 -10.88 -8.71
C LEU A 92 2.94 -9.55 -8.07
N PHE A 93 3.93 -8.90 -8.67
CA PHE A 93 4.35 -7.55 -8.31
C PHE A 93 3.52 -6.55 -9.09
N MET A 94 2.91 -5.59 -8.41
CA MET A 94 2.00 -4.61 -8.99
C MET A 94 2.43 -3.22 -8.58
N ALA A 95 2.71 -2.38 -9.58
CA ALA A 95 3.03 -0.98 -9.39
C ALA A 95 1.89 -0.18 -10.02
N PHE A 96 1.04 0.41 -9.19
CA PHE A 96 -0.21 1.04 -9.61
C PHE A 96 -0.01 2.49 -10.02
N CYS A 97 -0.86 3.01 -10.91
CA CYS A 97 -0.89 4.42 -11.27
C CYS A 97 -2.20 5.08 -10.86
N GLY A 98 -2.17 6.38 -10.58
CA GLY A 98 -3.37 7.16 -10.25
C GLY A 98 -3.99 6.76 -8.91
N GLU A 99 -3.18 6.33 -7.94
CA GLU A 99 -3.62 6.13 -6.56
C GLU A 99 -4.13 7.46 -5.99
N GLU A 100 -3.34 8.52 -6.17
CA GLU A 100 -3.56 9.87 -5.65
C GLU A 100 -4.80 10.55 -6.25
N MET A 101 -5.24 10.02 -7.39
CA MET A 101 -6.44 10.46 -8.10
C MET A 101 -7.69 9.65 -7.72
N GLY A 102 -7.58 8.73 -6.76
CA GLY A 102 -8.68 7.90 -6.25
C GLY A 102 -8.57 6.43 -6.64
N LEU A 103 -7.41 5.81 -6.41
CA LEU A 103 -7.16 4.37 -6.60
C LEU A 103 -7.48 3.88 -8.03
N ILE A 104 -7.20 4.71 -9.05
CA ILE A 104 -7.65 4.47 -10.42
C ILE A 104 -7.01 3.20 -10.99
N GLY A 105 -5.70 3.05 -10.82
CA GLY A 105 -4.94 1.93 -11.35
C GLY A 105 -5.30 0.61 -10.69
N SER A 106 -5.27 0.54 -9.36
CA SER A 106 -5.66 -0.67 -8.64
C SER A 106 -7.15 -1.00 -8.79
N GLY A 107 -8.01 0.02 -8.89
CA GLY A 107 -9.43 -0.15 -9.21
C GLY A 107 -9.62 -0.80 -10.58
N HIS A 108 -8.94 -0.27 -11.61
CA HIS A 108 -8.98 -0.85 -12.95
C HIS A 108 -8.46 -2.30 -12.96
N TYR A 109 -7.36 -2.59 -12.24
CA TYR A 109 -6.83 -3.94 -12.13
C TYR A 109 -7.84 -4.89 -11.45
N ALA A 110 -8.41 -4.50 -10.31
CA ALA A 110 -9.36 -5.33 -9.58
C ALA A 110 -10.65 -5.59 -10.40
N ASP A 111 -11.08 -4.63 -11.22
CA ASP A 111 -12.26 -4.82 -12.08
C ASP A 111 -11.92 -5.64 -13.35
N ASN A 112 -10.66 -5.67 -13.76
CA ASN A 112 -10.18 -6.37 -14.97
C ASN A 112 -8.91 -7.20 -14.68
N PRO A 113 -8.97 -8.17 -13.75
CA PRO A 113 -7.75 -8.75 -13.22
C PRO A 113 -7.16 -9.75 -14.21
N ILE A 114 -5.82 -9.70 -14.36
CA ILE A 114 -5.07 -10.66 -15.20
C ILE A 114 -5.30 -12.10 -14.68
N TYR A 115 -5.40 -12.24 -13.36
CA TYR A 115 -5.70 -13.49 -12.67
C TYR A 115 -6.97 -13.34 -11.84
N PRO A 116 -7.95 -14.27 -11.91
CA PRO A 116 -9.17 -14.18 -11.13
C PRO A 116 -8.90 -13.98 -9.63
N HIS A 117 -9.71 -13.16 -8.94
CA HIS A 117 -9.60 -12.94 -7.48
C HIS A 117 -9.59 -14.24 -6.67
N SER A 118 -10.25 -15.30 -7.16
CA SER A 118 -10.23 -16.62 -6.51
C SER A 118 -8.85 -17.29 -6.47
N GLN A 119 -7.92 -16.86 -7.31
CA GLN A 119 -6.52 -17.32 -7.31
C GLN A 119 -5.64 -16.52 -6.35
N MET A 120 -6.03 -15.30 -5.96
CA MET A 120 -5.25 -14.47 -5.04
C MET A 120 -5.43 -14.95 -3.59
N VAL A 121 -4.33 -15.39 -2.98
CA VAL A 121 -4.33 -15.91 -1.60
C VAL A 121 -4.20 -14.81 -0.57
N ALA A 122 -3.46 -13.76 -0.91
CA ALA A 122 -3.33 -12.52 -0.15
C ALA A 122 -2.70 -11.43 -1.03
N GLU A 123 -2.83 -10.19 -0.60
CA GLU A 123 -2.16 -9.01 -1.17
C GLU A 123 -1.40 -8.28 -0.05
N LEU A 124 -0.17 -7.87 -0.33
CA LEU A 124 0.71 -7.14 0.59
C LEU A 124 1.03 -5.77 -0.02
N GLN A 125 0.38 -4.73 0.48
CA GLN A 125 0.55 -3.36 -0.02
C GLN A 125 1.59 -2.62 0.83
N MET A 126 2.49 -1.92 0.17
CA MET A 126 3.41 -0.95 0.78
C MET A 126 3.08 0.41 0.22
N ASP A 127 2.81 1.37 1.10
CA ASP A 127 2.59 2.75 0.72
C ASP A 127 3.00 3.60 1.93
N MET A 128 3.93 4.53 1.70
CA MET A 128 4.66 5.29 2.73
C MET A 128 5.28 4.38 3.79
N VAL A 129 6.51 3.92 3.52
CA VAL A 129 7.22 2.93 4.35
C VAL A 129 8.64 3.37 4.71
N GLY A 130 8.98 4.64 4.46
CA GLY A 130 10.33 5.19 4.55
C GLY A 130 10.49 6.31 5.57
N ARG A 131 9.48 6.70 6.35
CA ARG A 131 9.49 7.90 7.17
C ARG A 131 9.38 7.66 8.67
N ASP A 132 10.14 8.47 9.40
CA ASP A 132 9.91 8.73 10.83
C ASP A 132 9.15 10.06 10.98
N SER A 133 7.90 10.00 11.45
CA SER A 133 7.07 11.19 11.62
C SER A 133 7.63 12.07 12.75
N ASP A 134 7.73 13.38 12.51
CA ASP A 134 8.22 14.35 13.50
C ASP A 134 7.46 15.67 13.35
N GLY A 135 6.59 15.97 14.31
CA GLY A 135 5.69 17.12 14.26
C GLY A 135 4.22 16.77 14.06
N GLU A 136 3.44 17.78 13.64
CA GLU A 136 2.00 17.68 13.43
C GLU A 136 1.65 16.77 12.25
N GLN A 137 0.77 15.80 12.48
CA GLN A 137 0.30 14.91 11.42
C GLN A 137 -0.83 15.59 10.64
N ASN A 138 -0.66 15.75 9.32
CA ASN A 138 -1.67 16.36 8.43
C ASN A 138 -2.21 17.72 8.91
N GLY A 139 -1.36 18.53 9.56
CA GLY A 139 -1.73 19.85 10.10
C GLY A 139 -2.66 19.80 11.31
N ASP A 140 -2.81 18.64 11.96
CA ASP A 140 -3.55 18.49 13.21
C ASP A 140 -2.61 18.68 14.41
N SER A 141 -2.66 19.87 15.03
CA SER A 141 -1.88 20.20 16.23
C SER A 141 -2.19 19.33 17.45
N SER A 142 -3.27 18.52 17.44
CA SER A 142 -3.56 17.55 18.49
C SER A 142 -2.82 16.22 18.31
N ARG A 143 -2.22 15.99 17.13
CA ARG A 143 -1.53 14.77 16.74
C ARG A 143 -0.08 15.07 16.40
N ILE A 144 0.76 15.10 17.42
CA ILE A 144 2.19 15.41 17.29
C ILE A 144 3.00 14.13 17.54
N ASP A 145 3.69 13.67 16.51
CA ASP A 145 4.66 12.58 16.63
C ASP A 145 6.06 13.14 16.90
N LYS A 146 6.92 12.31 17.52
CA LYS A 146 8.37 12.55 17.60
C LYS A 146 9.09 11.43 16.92
N ALA A 147 10.05 11.74 16.04
CA ALA A 147 10.79 10.72 15.29
C ALA A 147 11.35 9.63 16.20
N SER A 148 11.94 10.02 17.35
CA SER A 148 12.54 9.11 18.33
C SER A 148 11.59 8.05 18.90
N GLU A 149 10.28 8.26 18.79
CA GLU A 149 9.24 7.37 19.34
C GLU A 149 8.62 6.45 18.27
N ASN A 150 8.97 6.64 16.99
CA ASN A 150 8.37 5.89 15.88
C ASN A 150 9.37 5.30 14.86
N THR A 151 10.68 5.41 15.11
CA THR A 151 11.74 4.84 14.26
C THR A 151 11.59 3.34 14.00
N ASP A 152 11.08 2.60 14.99
CA ASP A 152 10.86 1.16 14.94
C ASP A 152 9.38 0.80 14.86
N THR A 153 8.51 1.73 14.45
CA THR A 153 7.07 1.46 14.32
C THR A 153 6.66 1.31 12.86
N MET A 154 5.63 0.48 12.64
CA MET A 154 4.97 0.30 11.35
C MET A 154 3.49 0.15 11.62
N ARG A 155 2.61 0.79 10.85
CA ARG A 155 1.18 0.53 10.90
C ARG A 155 0.87 -0.69 10.04
N LEU A 156 0.07 -1.58 10.59
CA LEU A 156 -0.42 -2.77 9.90
C LEU A 156 -1.94 -2.65 9.74
N VAL A 157 -2.35 -2.21 8.56
CA VAL A 157 -3.73 -1.85 8.25
C VAL A 157 -4.42 -3.05 7.60
N GLY A 158 -5.63 -3.37 8.07
CA GLY A 158 -6.51 -4.39 7.47
C GLY A 158 -6.10 -5.86 7.63
N SER A 159 -4.90 -6.17 8.14
CA SER A 159 -4.36 -7.55 8.29
C SER A 159 -5.32 -8.52 8.99
N LYS A 160 -6.05 -8.06 10.00
CA LYS A 160 -6.98 -8.86 10.80
C LYS A 160 -8.41 -8.92 10.26
N ARG A 161 -8.75 -8.11 9.26
CA ARG A 161 -10.16 -7.92 8.86
C ARG A 161 -10.72 -9.13 8.12
N ILE A 162 -9.91 -9.74 7.25
CA ILE A 162 -10.34 -10.90 6.43
C ILE A 162 -9.67 -12.19 6.90
N SER A 163 -8.43 -12.13 7.40
CA SER A 163 -7.67 -13.31 7.85
C SER A 163 -6.79 -13.01 9.06
N THR A 164 -7.26 -13.38 10.24
CA THR A 164 -6.44 -13.35 11.47
C THR A 164 -5.22 -14.27 11.39
N GLU A 165 -5.25 -15.30 10.51
CA GLU A 165 -4.09 -16.14 10.23
C GLU A 165 -2.98 -15.38 9.48
N LEU A 166 -3.33 -14.51 8.51
CA LEU A 166 -2.38 -13.63 7.83
C LEU A 166 -1.71 -12.69 8.83
N ASP A 167 -2.49 -12.07 9.72
CA ASP A 167 -1.95 -11.21 10.76
C ASP A 167 -0.98 -11.94 11.70
N ALA A 168 -1.40 -13.10 12.23
CA ALA A 168 -0.57 -13.90 13.13
C ALA A 168 0.74 -14.37 12.44
N MET A 169 0.71 -14.59 11.13
CA MET A 169 1.90 -14.88 10.33
C MET A 169 2.86 -13.70 10.30
N ILE A 170 2.36 -12.50 10.00
CA ILE A 170 3.16 -11.27 9.96
C ILE A 170 3.77 -10.98 11.33
N LEU A 171 2.99 -11.12 12.41
CA LEU A 171 3.48 -10.94 13.79
C LEU A 171 4.62 -11.90 14.13
N ARG A 172 4.50 -13.17 13.74
CA ARG A 172 5.55 -14.18 13.96
C ARG A 172 6.82 -13.84 13.16
N LEU A 173 6.67 -13.52 11.88
CA LEU A 173 7.82 -13.19 11.02
C LEU A 173 8.50 -11.88 11.41
N ASN A 174 7.73 -10.95 11.99
CA ASN A 174 8.26 -9.70 12.51
C ASN A 174 9.24 -9.88 13.69
N GLN A 175 9.30 -11.06 14.32
CA GLN A 175 10.37 -11.37 15.28
C GLN A 175 11.78 -11.30 14.65
N HIS A 176 11.88 -11.31 13.31
CA HIS A 176 13.14 -11.15 12.57
C HIS A 176 13.44 -9.72 12.11
N THR A 177 12.48 -8.80 12.23
CA THR A 177 12.61 -7.40 11.76
C THR A 177 12.43 -6.37 12.87
N GLY A 178 11.64 -6.69 13.90
CA GLY A 178 11.58 -5.93 15.14
C GLY A 178 10.64 -4.73 15.15
N PHE A 179 9.70 -4.62 14.21
CA PHE A 179 8.73 -3.52 14.24
C PHE A 179 7.79 -3.61 15.44
N LYS A 180 7.46 -2.47 16.02
CA LYS A 180 6.31 -2.30 16.90
C LYS A 180 5.10 -1.93 16.05
N PHE A 181 4.17 -2.86 15.90
CA PHE A 181 2.98 -2.59 15.09
C PHE A 181 2.00 -1.67 15.81
N LYS A 182 1.53 -0.65 15.08
CA LYS A 182 0.31 0.08 15.38
C LYS A 182 -0.78 -0.44 14.44
N TYR A 183 -2.00 -0.62 14.93
CA TYR A 183 -3.14 -0.99 14.07
C TYR A 183 -3.95 0.25 13.74
N ASP A 184 -4.65 0.20 12.61
CA ASP A 184 -5.42 1.33 12.07
C ASP A 184 -6.33 1.97 13.13
N SER A 185 -5.96 3.18 13.55
CA SER A 185 -6.74 4.07 14.40
C SER A 185 -7.12 5.36 13.68
N GLU A 186 -6.81 5.46 12.39
CA GLU A 186 -6.84 6.71 11.61
C GLU A 186 -7.77 6.62 10.40
N ASP A 187 -8.54 5.54 10.30
CA ASP A 187 -9.48 5.26 9.22
C ASP A 187 -8.79 5.23 7.84
N VAL A 188 -7.60 4.63 7.80
CA VAL A 188 -6.79 4.51 6.57
C VAL A 188 -7.09 3.27 5.75
N TYR A 189 -7.94 2.38 6.25
CA TYR A 189 -8.29 1.12 5.59
C TYR A 189 -8.83 1.23 4.15
N THR A 190 -9.37 2.38 3.74
CA THR A 190 -9.90 2.57 2.38
C THR A 190 -9.07 3.55 1.54
N ARG A 191 -7.88 3.92 2.01
CA ARG A 191 -7.10 5.06 1.50
C ARG A 191 -5.81 4.66 0.77
N SER A 192 -5.74 3.42 0.28
CA SER A 192 -4.62 2.92 -0.53
C SER A 192 -5.09 1.74 -1.39
N ASP A 193 -4.29 1.33 -2.36
CA ASP A 193 -4.68 0.39 -3.43
C ASP A 193 -5.19 -0.97 -2.93
N HIS A 194 -4.67 -1.43 -1.78
CA HIS A 194 -5.08 -2.68 -1.14
C HIS A 194 -6.61 -2.80 -0.98
N TYR A 195 -7.30 -1.66 -0.81
CA TYR A 195 -8.74 -1.65 -0.61
C TYR A 195 -9.51 -2.27 -1.77
N ASN A 196 -9.03 -2.09 -3.01
CA ASN A 196 -9.64 -2.68 -4.20
C ASN A 196 -9.56 -4.21 -4.21
N PHE A 197 -8.60 -4.81 -3.51
CA PHE A 197 -8.51 -6.25 -3.28
C PHE A 197 -9.34 -6.68 -2.07
N ALA A 198 -9.30 -5.89 -1.00
CA ALA A 198 -10.01 -6.17 0.25
C ALA A 198 -11.53 -6.19 0.04
N LYS A 199 -12.09 -5.25 -0.73
CA LYS A 199 -13.52 -5.21 -1.07
C LYS A 199 -13.98 -6.45 -1.87
N ASN A 200 -13.04 -7.12 -2.54
CA ASN A 200 -13.24 -8.38 -3.26
C ASN A 200 -12.96 -9.63 -2.38
N GLY A 201 -12.80 -9.45 -1.07
CA GLY A 201 -12.62 -10.54 -0.11
C GLY A 201 -11.26 -11.25 -0.21
N ILE A 202 -10.24 -10.57 -0.74
CA ILE A 202 -8.85 -11.02 -0.72
C ILE A 202 -8.24 -10.59 0.62
N PRO A 203 -7.62 -11.49 1.41
CA PRO A 203 -6.86 -11.09 2.59
C PRO A 203 -5.78 -10.08 2.22
N ILE A 204 -5.71 -8.96 2.92
CA ILE A 204 -4.69 -7.95 2.67
C ILE A 204 -3.89 -7.65 3.93
N ALA A 205 -2.68 -7.13 3.76
CA ALA A 205 -1.96 -6.43 4.79
C ALA A 205 -1.31 -5.18 4.18
N PHE A 206 -1.71 -4.01 4.64
CA PHE A 206 -1.15 -2.74 4.22
C PHE A 206 -0.13 -2.24 5.26
N PHE A 207 1.12 -2.11 4.81
CA PHE A 207 2.24 -1.57 5.56
C PHE A 207 2.35 -0.06 5.30
N PHE A 208 2.21 0.72 6.36
CA PHE A 208 2.12 2.18 6.33
C PHE A 208 2.87 2.76 7.53
N ASP A 209 3.79 3.69 7.37
CA ASP A 209 4.53 4.26 8.49
C ASP A 209 3.76 5.36 9.23
N GLY A 210 2.72 5.94 8.62
CA GLY A 210 1.86 6.98 9.18
C GLY A 210 1.97 8.34 8.50
N PHE A 211 0.99 9.20 8.74
CA PHE A 211 1.10 10.57 8.28
C PHE A 211 2.21 11.34 8.99
N HIS A 212 2.77 12.31 8.27
CA HIS A 212 3.82 13.20 8.73
C HIS A 212 3.62 14.60 8.12
N PRO A 213 4.27 15.65 8.65
CA PRO A 213 4.06 17.02 8.17
C PRO A 213 4.35 17.23 6.68
N ASP A 214 5.20 16.38 6.10
CA ASP A 214 5.57 16.44 4.68
C ASP A 214 4.59 15.72 3.74
N TYR A 215 3.57 15.02 4.24
CA TYR A 215 2.59 14.29 3.42
C TYR A 215 1.89 15.23 2.42
N HIS A 216 1.90 14.84 1.14
CA HIS A 216 1.42 15.66 0.01
C HIS A 216 2.06 17.07 -0.05
N GLN A 217 3.26 17.26 0.50
CA GLN A 217 3.98 18.53 0.44
C GLN A 217 5.19 18.48 -0.49
N PRO A 218 5.64 19.63 -1.02
CA PRO A 218 6.90 19.73 -1.79
C PRO A 218 8.14 19.35 -0.97
N THR A 219 7.99 19.25 0.35
CA THR A 219 9.04 18.91 1.29
C THR A 219 9.14 17.41 1.58
N ASP A 220 8.33 16.57 0.93
CA ASP A 220 8.51 15.12 0.91
C ASP A 220 9.66 14.73 -0.01
N THR A 221 10.89 14.90 0.48
CA THR A 221 12.12 14.72 -0.30
C THR A 221 12.97 13.57 0.22
N VAL A 222 13.81 13.03 -0.66
CA VAL A 222 14.63 11.83 -0.41
C VAL A 222 15.55 11.95 0.80
N GLU A 223 15.99 13.17 1.16
CA GLU A 223 16.86 13.42 2.31
C GLU A 223 16.20 13.08 3.65
N LYS A 224 14.87 12.95 3.67
CA LYS A 224 14.09 12.63 4.87
C LYS A 224 13.74 11.16 5.00
N ILE A 225 14.13 10.34 4.02
CA ILE A 225 13.87 8.91 4.01
C ILE A 225 14.80 8.21 5.01
N ASN A 226 14.19 7.51 5.96
CA ASN A 226 14.80 6.48 6.77
C ASN A 226 14.91 5.18 5.94
N PHE A 227 16.02 5.05 5.20
CA PHE A 227 16.30 3.87 4.39
C PHE A 227 16.37 2.57 5.22
N LEU A 228 16.70 2.62 6.51
CA LEU A 228 16.68 1.45 7.37
C LEU A 228 15.25 0.97 7.61
N LYS A 229 14.31 1.87 7.88
CA LYS A 229 12.89 1.54 8.01
C LYS A 229 12.35 0.94 6.71
N LEU A 230 12.56 1.62 5.57
CA LEU A 230 12.16 1.14 4.23
C LEU A 230 12.68 -0.27 3.95
N THR A 231 13.98 -0.50 4.12
CA THR A 231 14.60 -1.82 3.87
C THR A 231 14.14 -2.88 4.86
N THR A 232 13.82 -2.50 6.11
CA THR A 232 13.25 -3.41 7.10
C THR A 232 11.81 -3.80 6.74
N THR A 233 11.01 -2.88 6.20
CA THR A 233 9.68 -3.16 5.63
C THR A 233 9.78 -4.13 4.47
N ALA A 234 10.64 -3.85 3.49
CA ALA A 234 10.88 -4.76 2.35
C ALA A 234 11.31 -6.16 2.81
N ARG A 235 12.14 -6.25 3.87
CA ARG A 235 12.55 -7.54 4.46
C ARG A 235 11.37 -8.28 5.08
N LEU A 236 10.48 -7.59 5.80
CA LEU A 236 9.30 -8.22 6.39
C LEU A 236 8.31 -8.70 5.30
N VAL A 237 8.10 -7.89 4.25
CA VAL A 237 7.27 -8.26 3.10
C VAL A 237 7.87 -9.45 2.37
N TYR A 238 9.19 -9.48 2.14
CA TYR A 238 9.89 -10.64 1.59
C TYR A 238 9.64 -11.92 2.42
N LEU A 239 9.77 -11.85 3.74
CA LEU A 239 9.54 -12.99 4.63
C LEU A 239 8.09 -13.47 4.56
N THR A 240 7.15 -12.52 4.59
CA THR A 240 5.70 -12.79 4.55
C THR A 240 5.29 -13.40 3.21
N ALA A 241 5.74 -12.81 2.10
CA ALA A 241 5.49 -13.33 0.76
C ALA A 241 6.10 -14.72 0.57
N THR A 242 7.31 -14.97 1.08
CA THR A 242 7.96 -16.28 1.02
C THR A 242 7.15 -17.33 1.77
N GLU A 243 6.70 -17.03 2.99
CA GLU A 243 5.87 -17.94 3.79
C GLU A 243 4.52 -18.21 3.11
N LEU A 244 3.83 -17.16 2.65
CA LEU A 244 2.58 -17.27 1.88
C LEU A 244 2.76 -18.12 0.62
N ALA A 245 3.89 -17.98 -0.07
CA ALA A 245 4.14 -18.67 -1.31
C ALA A 245 4.64 -20.11 -1.16
N THR A 246 5.05 -20.54 0.04
CA THR A 246 5.65 -21.88 0.26
C THR A 246 4.80 -22.82 1.10
N ARG A 247 3.95 -22.29 1.98
CA ARG A 247 3.05 -23.09 2.83
C ARG A 247 2.05 -23.94 2.02
N PRO A 248 1.56 -25.08 2.55
CA PRO A 248 0.63 -25.93 1.81
C PRO A 248 -0.72 -25.26 1.49
N ALA A 249 -1.31 -24.54 2.44
CA ALA A 249 -2.64 -23.93 2.32
C ALA A 249 -2.58 -22.39 2.29
N ALA A 250 -3.53 -21.76 1.59
CA ALA A 250 -3.76 -20.33 1.69
C ALA A 250 -4.22 -19.96 3.12
N PRO A 251 -3.97 -18.73 3.60
CA PRO A 251 -4.46 -18.29 4.90
C PRO A 251 -5.99 -18.34 4.95
N VAL A 252 -6.54 -18.80 6.07
CA VAL A 252 -7.99 -18.93 6.27
C VAL A 252 -8.66 -17.56 6.23
N LYS A 253 -9.78 -17.47 5.49
CA LYS A 253 -10.66 -16.28 5.49
C LYS A 253 -11.68 -16.44 6.60
N ASP A 254 -11.67 -15.54 7.58
CA ASP A 254 -12.55 -15.59 8.75
C ASP A 254 -13.96 -15.08 8.44
N VAL A 255 -14.07 -14.24 7.41
CA VAL A 255 -15.33 -13.68 6.94
C VAL A 255 -15.91 -14.54 5.81
N LYS A 256 -17.22 -14.80 5.87
CA LYS A 256 -17.93 -15.43 4.76
C LYS A 256 -17.94 -14.44 3.59
N GLN A 257 -17.40 -14.83 2.45
CA GLN A 257 -17.51 -14.03 1.23
C GLN A 257 -18.99 -13.98 0.81
N THR A 258 -19.63 -12.83 1.00
CA THR A 258 -20.84 -12.50 0.26
C THR A 258 -20.42 -12.24 -1.18
N LYS A 259 -20.93 -13.02 -2.15
CA LYS A 259 -20.76 -12.68 -3.56
C LYS A 259 -21.25 -11.24 -3.75
N ALA A 260 -20.39 -10.37 -4.28
CA ALA A 260 -20.87 -9.11 -4.83
C ALA A 260 -21.85 -9.46 -5.95
N GLU A 261 -23.11 -9.03 -5.80
CA GLU A 261 -24.12 -9.09 -6.86
C GLU A 261 -23.83 -8.04 -7.95
#